data_AF-A0AAW9KS25-F1
#
_entry.id   AF-A0AAW9KS25-F1
#
_cell.length_a   1.000
_cell.length_b   1.000
_cell.length_c   1.000
_cell.angle_alpha   90.00
_cell.angle_beta   90.00
_cell.angle_gamma   90.00
#
_symmetry.space_group_name_H-M   'P 1'
#
loop_
_entity.id
_entity.type
_entity.pdbx_description
1 polymer ?
#
loop_
_entity_poly.entity_id
_entity_poly.type
_entity_poly.pdbx_seq_one_letter_code
_entity_poly.pdbx_strand_id
1 'polypeptide(L)' 'MKHLGKKEVRTLGLSSLGGTLEFYDFIIFVFFTSIIAKHFFPNTLSPIWSEINTYGIFAAGYLARPLGGIVMAHFGDKF' A
#
# COMPACT_ATOMS: atom_id res chain seq x y z
N MET A 1 -14.68 -7.80 -29.63
CA MET A 1 -14.02 -6.85 -28.69
C MET A 1 -14.73 -5.51 -28.79
N LYS A 2 -15.32 -4.98 -27.72
CA LYS A 2 -15.83 -3.60 -27.71
C LYS A 2 -14.62 -2.65 -27.72
N HIS A 3 -14.59 -1.68 -28.64
CA HIS A 3 -13.58 -0.63 -28.62
C HIS A 3 -13.91 0.35 -27.50
N LEU A 4 -12.94 0.61 -26.62
CA LEU A 4 -13.06 1.62 -25.57
C LEU A 4 -13.06 3.02 -26.19
N GLY A 5 -14.03 3.85 -25.80
CA GLY A 5 -14.06 5.26 -26.10
C GLY A 5 -13.02 6.05 -25.31
N LYS A 6 -12.67 7.26 -25.78
CA LYS A 6 -11.66 8.13 -25.13
C LYS A 6 -11.94 8.40 -23.63
N LYS A 7 -13.22 8.49 -23.24
CA LYS A 7 -13.62 8.68 -21.83
C LYS A 7 -13.33 7.45 -20.97
N GLU A 8 -13.61 6.25 -21.49
CA GLU A 8 -13.38 4.98 -20.78
C GLU A 8 -11.89 4.73 -20.58
N VAL A 9 -11.07 5.02 -21.59
CA VAL A 9 -9.60 4.95 -21.48
C VAL A 9 -9.07 5.90 -20.40
N ARG A 10 -9.62 7.13 -20.33
CA ARG A 10 -9.24 8.10 -19.30
C ARG A 10 -9.63 7.61 -17.90
N THR A 11 -10.84 7.09 -17.72
CA THR A 11 -11.30 6.54 -16.44
C THR A 11 -10.43 5.36 -16.01
N LEU A 12 -10.16 4.41 -16.93
CA LEU A 12 -9.29 3.27 -16.66
C LEU A 12 -7.89 3.72 -16.23
N GLY A 13 -7.33 4.72 -16.92
CA GLY A 13 -6.03 5.30 -16.55
C GLY A 13 -6.03 5.85 -15.13
N LEU A 14 -7.03 6.68 -14.78
CA LEU A 14 -7.18 7.24 -13.44
C LEU A 14 -7.34 6.17 -12.36
N SER A 15 -8.14 5.14 -12.60
CA SER A 15 -8.31 4.01 -11.68
C SER A 15 -7.01 3.21 -11.51
N SER A 16 -6.26 3.00 -12.59
CA SER A 16 -5.00 2.23 -12.58
C SER A 16 -3.86 2.97 -11.86
N LEU A 17 -3.87 4.30 -11.89
CA LEU A 17 -2.91 5.13 -11.15
C LEU A 17 -3.02 4.91 -9.64
N GLY A 18 -4.24 4.72 -9.10
CA GLY A 18 -4.43 4.38 -7.68
C GLY A 18 -3.71 3.09 -7.31
N GLY A 19 -3.91 2.02 -8.09
CA GLY A 19 -3.20 0.76 -7.88
C GLY A 19 -1.69 0.90 -8.03
N THR A 20 -1.22 1.70 -8.99
CA THR A 20 0.20 1.96 -9.19
C THR A 20 0.84 2.65 -7.99
N LEU A 21 0.18 3.65 -7.41
CA LEU A 21 0.64 4.35 -6.21
C LEU A 21 0.73 3.41 -5.01
N GLU A 22 -0.27 2.54 -4.81
CA GLU A 22 -0.20 1.53 -3.76
C GLU A 22 1.01 0.59 -3.92
N PHE A 23 1.26 0.09 -5.14
CA PHE A 23 2.43 -0.75 -5.41
C PHE A 23 3.75 -0.01 -5.19
N TYR A 24 3.82 1.25 -5.61
CA TYR A 24 5.00 2.09 -5.41
C TYR A 24 5.35 2.21 -3.92
N ASP A 25 4.36 2.50 -3.08
CA ASP A 25 4.57 2.66 -1.64
C ASP A 25 5.02 1.34 -0.97
N PHE A 26 4.47 0.18 -1.34
CA PHE A 26 4.95 -1.09 -0.77
C PHE A 26 6.38 -1.41 -1.16
N ILE A 27 6.72 -1.17 -2.44
CA ILE A 27 8.07 -1.42 -2.93
C ILE A 27 9.04 -0.54 -2.14
N ILE A 28 8.79 0.77 -2.08
CA ILE A 28 9.66 1.67 -1.33
C ILE A 28 9.76 1.26 0.14
N PHE A 29 8.67 0.91 0.81
CA PHE A 29 8.74 0.45 2.19
C PHE A 29 9.69 -0.73 2.35
N VAL A 30 9.57 -1.76 1.50
CA VAL A 30 10.43 -2.95 1.55
C VAL A 30 11.89 -2.57 1.31
N PHE A 31 12.18 -1.77 0.27
CA PHE A 31 13.54 -1.29 -0.02
C PHE A 31 14.17 -0.50 1.14
N PHE A 32 13.37 0.26 1.88
CA PHE A 32 13.82 1.06 3.02
C PHE A 32 13.71 0.35 4.37
N THR A 33 13.36 -0.95 4.40
CA THR A 33 13.12 -1.68 5.65
C THR A 33 14.29 -1.60 6.62
N SER A 34 15.52 -1.85 6.19
CA SER A 34 16.69 -1.78 7.10
C SER A 34 16.95 -0.36 7.62
N ILE A 35 16.65 0.68 6.82
CA ILE A 35 16.77 2.07 7.26
C ILE A 35 15.70 2.40 8.30
N ILE A 36 14.45 2.01 8.05
CA ILE A 36 13.34 2.18 8.99
C ILE A 36 13.63 1.41 10.29
N ALA A 37 14.05 0.15 10.19
CA ALA A 37 14.39 -0.69 11.33
C ALA A 37 15.43 -0.03 12.24
N LYS A 38 16.48 0.55 11.65
CA LYS A 38 17.56 1.22 12.40
C LYS A 38 17.13 2.52 13.10
N HIS A 39 16.21 3.27 12.52
CA HIS A 39 15.83 4.59 13.04
C HIS A 39 14.61 4.56 13.96
N PHE A 40 13.70 3.62 13.75
CA PHE A 40 12.44 3.53 14.50
C PHE A 40 12.50 2.55 15.68
N PHE A 41 13.42 1.58 15.67
CA PHE A 41 13.58 0.64 16.78
C PHE A 41 14.84 0.93 17.60
N PRO A 42 14.83 0.63 18.92
CA PRO A 42 15.98 0.85 19.79
C PRO A 42 17.20 0.04 19.35
N ASN A 43 18.40 0.63 19.47
CA ASN A 43 19.67 -0.07 19.23
C ASN A 43 19.95 -1.22 20.21
N THR A 44 19.19 -1.31 21.31
CA THR A 44 19.25 -2.42 22.26
C THR A 44 18.57 -3.68 21.72
N LEU A 45 17.73 -3.55 20.68
CA LEU A 45 17.09 -4.67 20.01
C LEU A 45 18.07 -5.27 18.98
N SER A 46 18.12 -6.61 18.91
CA SER A 46 18.94 -7.28 17.89
C SER A 46 18.50 -6.84 16.48
N PRO A 47 19.43 -6.62 15.53
CA PRO A 47 19.10 -6.15 14.18
C PRO A 47 18.01 -6.98 13.49
N ILE A 48 18.04 -8.30 13.65
CA ILE A 48 17.04 -9.22 13.07
C ILE A 48 15.63 -8.95 13.61
N TRP A 49 15.50 -8.65 14.91
CA TRP A 49 14.21 -8.40 15.54
C TRP A 49 13.63 -7.04 15.15
N SER A 50 14.49 -6.03 14.97
CA SER A 50 14.08 -4.72 14.45
C SER A 50 13.53 -4.82 13.02
N GLU A 51 14.17 -5.61 12.16
CA GLU A 51 13.68 -5.84 10.80
C GLU A 51 12.37 -6.64 10.79
N ILE A 52 12.27 -7.71 11.58
CA ILE A 52 11.03 -8.49 11.74
C ILE A 52 9.87 -7.59 12.19
N ASN A 53 10.09 -6.71 13.16
CA ASN A 53 9.06 -5.78 13.60
C ASN A 53 8.68 -4.77 12.50
N THR A 54 9.64 -4.32 11.71
CA THR A 54 9.39 -3.42 10.57
C THR A 54 8.54 -4.11 9.49
N TYR A 55 8.85 -5.36 9.15
CA TYR A 55 8.00 -6.19 8.29
C TYR A 55 6.63 -6.50 8.94
N GLY A 56 6.57 -6.59 10.26
CA GLY A 56 5.32 -6.71 11.00
C GLY A 56 4.41 -5.48 10.83
N ILE A 57 4.98 -4.27 10.87
CA ILE A 57 4.27 -3.02 10.56
C ILE A 57 3.77 -3.02 9.12
N PHE A 58 4.61 -3.44 8.17
CA PHE A 58 4.22 -3.60 6.77
C PHE A 58 3.01 -4.54 6.62
N ALA A 59 3.07 -5.72 7.25
CA ALA A 59 1.99 -6.68 7.23
C ALA A 59 0.70 -6.13 7.87
N ALA A 60 0.80 -5.43 9.00
CA ALA A 60 -0.34 -4.78 9.65
C ALA A 60 -0.98 -3.71 8.74
N GLY A 61 -0.17 -2.89 8.07
CA GLY A 61 -0.64 -1.92 7.08
C GLY A 61 -1.32 -2.59 5.89
N TYR A 62 -0.80 -3.71 5.41
CA TYR A 62 -1.43 -4.50 4.35
C TYR A 62 -2.80 -5.04 4.78
N LEU A 63 -2.93 -5.52 6.03
CA LEU A 63 -4.19 -5.98 6.60
C LEU A 63 -5.21 -4.87 6.84
N ALA A 64 -4.83 -3.60 6.79
CA ALA A 64 -5.77 -2.48 6.83
C ALA A 64 -6.51 -2.27 5.49
N ARG A 65 -6.04 -2.88 4.38
CA ARG A 65 -6.63 -2.67 3.04
C ARG A 65 -8.09 -3.16 2.91
N PRO A 66 -8.49 -4.32 3.47
CA PRO A 66 -9.90 -4.69 3.55
C PRO A 66 -10.78 -3.64 4.23
N LEU A 67 -10.28 -3.00 5.30
CA LEU A 67 -11.02 -1.93 5.98
C LEU A 67 -11.20 -0.72 5.06
N GLY A 68 -10.14 -0.30 4.37
CA GLY A 68 -10.21 0.77 3.36
C GLY A 68 -11.19 0.42 2.24
N GLY A 69 -11.18 -0.83 1.76
CA GLY A 69 -12.10 -1.32 0.74
C GLY A 69 -13.56 -1.28 1.19
N ILE A 70 -13.87 -1.70 2.42
CA ILE A 70 -15.22 -1.63 3.00
C ILE A 70 -15.68 -0.17 3.08
N VAL A 71 -14.84 0.73 3.58
CA VAL A 71 -15.16 2.15 3.71
C VAL A 71 -15.41 2.78 2.33
N MET A 72 -14.50 2.57 1.37
CA MET A 72 -14.62 3.12 0.02
C MET A 72 -15.80 2.53 -0.76
N ALA A 73 -16.10 1.24 -0.58
CA ALA A 73 -17.28 0.61 -1.16
C ALA A 73 -18.57 1.26 -0.62
N HIS A 74 -18.65 1.53 0.69
CA HIS A 74 -19.81 2.21 1.27
C HIS A 74 -20.02 3.61 0.66
N PHE A 75 -18.94 4.37 0.42
CA PHE A 75 -19.04 5.66 -0.25
C PHE A 75 -19.45 5.51 -1.73
N GLY A 76 -18.89 4.53 -2.45
CA GLY A 76 -19.23 4.27 -3.85
C GLY A 76 -20.65 3.76 -4.07
N ASP A 77 -21.25 3.09 -3.08
CA ASP A 77 -22.65 2.65 -3.15
C ASP A 77 -23.64 3.77 -2.80
N LYS A 78 -23.18 4.78 -2.05
CA LYS A 78 -24.02 5.87 -1.53
C LYS A 78 -24.11 7.08 -2.46
N PHE A 79 -23.06 7.35 -3.25
CA PHE A 79 -22.91 8.54 -4.08
C PHE A 79 -22.74 8.18 -5.56
#